data_AF-A0A327JIV3-F1
#
_entry.id   AF-A0A327JIV3-F1
#
_cell.length_a   1.000
_cell.length_b   1.000
_cell.length_c   1.000
_cell.angle_alpha   90.00
_cell.angle_beta   90.00
_cell.angle_gamma   90.00
#
_symmetry.space_group_name_H-M   'P 1'
#
loop_
_entity.id
_entity.type
_entity.pdbx_description
1 polymer ?
#
loop_
_entity_poly.entity_id
_entity_poly.type
_entity_poly.pdbx_seq_one_letter_code
_entity_poly.pdbx_strand_id
1 'polypeptide(L)'
;MDKADVFLKELVYIENDDIRNEVINLIRQLPDYFFEVAASSTGKYHPEYTLGEGGLVKHTQAAAKIANDLLHLEMFRGLAKDKDLIIAALILHDGWKHGAEYQQYARADHPLIAAEKVVELCENKEIGAQIAELIKSHMGQWNTDWKTNEEILPKPENKAQSFVHLCDYLASRKYLEVKFEV
;
A
#
# COMPACT_ATOMS: atom_id res chain seq x y z
N MET A 1 -9.78 -0.87 -19.63
CA MET A 1 -10.26 -0.36 -18.34
C MET A 1 -9.20 0.60 -17.84
N ASP A 2 -9.58 1.76 -17.30
CA ASP A 2 -8.58 2.64 -16.69
C ASP A 2 -8.06 1.94 -15.42
N LYS A 3 -6.74 1.96 -15.18
CA LYS A 3 -6.14 1.35 -13.98
C LYS A 3 -6.74 1.93 -12.70
N ALA A 4 -7.09 3.21 -12.71
CA ALA A 4 -7.73 3.87 -11.58
C ALA A 4 -9.12 3.32 -11.26
N ASP A 5 -9.82 2.73 -12.24
CA ASP A 5 -11.16 2.16 -12.04
C ASP A 5 -11.15 1.01 -11.02
N VAL A 6 -9.99 0.34 -10.87
CA VAL A 6 -9.79 -0.75 -9.93
C VAL A 6 -9.94 -0.30 -8.47
N PHE A 7 -9.67 0.98 -8.18
CA PHE A 7 -9.70 1.54 -6.82
C PHE A 7 -10.82 2.56 -6.60
N LEU A 8 -11.89 2.56 -7.41
CA LEU A 8 -12.96 3.57 -7.29
C LEU A 8 -13.57 3.63 -5.88
N LYS A 9 -13.74 2.48 -5.21
CA LYS A 9 -14.29 2.43 -3.86
C LYS A 9 -13.33 3.07 -2.85
N GLU A 10 -12.04 2.77 -2.95
CA GLU A 10 -11.01 3.24 -2.04
C GLU A 10 -10.64 4.71 -2.27
N LEU A 11 -10.67 5.17 -3.53
CA LEU A 11 -10.41 6.57 -3.90
C LEU A 11 -11.43 7.54 -3.29
N VAL A 12 -12.66 7.08 -3.03
CA VAL A 12 -13.70 7.88 -2.34
C VAL A 12 -13.35 8.14 -0.87
N TYR A 13 -12.46 7.35 -0.26
CA TYR A 13 -12.05 7.55 1.14
C TYR A 13 -11.09 8.72 1.32
N ILE A 14 -10.42 9.15 0.24
CA ILE A 14 -9.54 10.33 0.23
C ILE A 14 -10.43 11.55 0.02
N GLU A 15 -10.59 12.43 0.99
CA GLU A 15 -11.51 13.57 0.92
C GLU A 15 -10.93 14.77 0.17
N ASN A 16 -9.63 15.01 0.32
CA ASN A 16 -8.89 16.07 -0.38
C ASN A 16 -8.75 15.73 -1.88
N ASP A 17 -9.34 16.58 -2.73
CA ASP A 17 -9.35 16.37 -4.18
C ASP A 17 -7.96 16.44 -4.81
N ASP A 18 -7.04 17.27 -4.30
CA ASP A 18 -5.66 17.35 -4.81
C ASP A 18 -4.93 16.02 -4.57
N ILE A 19 -5.00 15.48 -3.35
CA ILE A 19 -4.42 14.16 -3.02
C ILE A 19 -5.08 13.08 -3.86
N ARG A 20 -6.42 13.09 -4.00
CA ARG A 20 -7.15 12.08 -4.78
C ARG A 20 -6.72 12.08 -6.25
N ASN A 21 -6.58 13.26 -6.85
CA ASN A 21 -6.14 13.41 -8.24
C ASN A 21 -4.71 12.92 -8.46
N GLU A 22 -3.78 13.23 -7.54
CA GLU A 22 -2.41 12.70 -7.59
C GLU A 22 -2.40 11.18 -7.48
N VAL A 23 -3.17 10.59 -6.56
CA VAL A 23 -3.27 9.13 -6.41
C VAL A 23 -3.84 8.47 -7.65
N ILE A 24 -4.89 9.05 -8.27
CA ILE A 24 -5.43 8.57 -9.56
C ILE A 24 -4.35 8.54 -10.63
N ASN A 25 -3.56 9.61 -10.76
CA ASN A 25 -2.48 9.69 -11.72
C ASN A 25 -1.38 8.66 -11.43
N LEU A 26 -1.01 8.48 -10.15
CA LEU A 26 -0.02 7.49 -9.72
C LEU A 26 -0.48 6.05 -9.99
N ILE A 27 -1.75 5.72 -9.74
CA ILE A 27 -2.30 4.38 -10.04
C ILE A 27 -2.17 4.06 -11.53
N ARG A 28 -2.40 5.04 -12.42
CA ARG A 28 -2.25 4.86 -13.87
C ARG A 28 -0.81 4.54 -14.29
N GLN A 29 0.17 4.95 -13.49
CA GLN A 29 1.59 4.70 -13.71
C GLN A 29 2.08 3.39 -13.06
N LEU A 30 1.25 2.70 -12.27
CA LEU A 30 1.61 1.41 -11.70
C LEU A 30 1.91 0.39 -12.81
N PRO A 31 2.90 -0.48 -12.63
CA PRO A 31 3.24 -1.50 -13.62
C PRO A 31 2.09 -2.50 -13.78
N ASP A 32 1.88 -3.02 -14.99
CA ASP A 32 0.74 -3.91 -15.29
C ASP A 32 0.72 -5.15 -14.37
N TYR A 33 1.89 -5.68 -14.02
CA TYR A 33 2.00 -6.83 -13.12
C TYR A 33 1.31 -6.60 -11.77
N PHE A 34 1.24 -5.36 -11.28
CA PHE A 34 0.59 -5.05 -10.01
C PHE A 34 -0.88 -5.53 -9.99
N PHE A 35 -1.54 -5.44 -11.16
CA PHE A 35 -2.94 -5.82 -11.34
C PHE A 35 -3.14 -7.32 -11.58
N GLU A 36 -2.06 -8.05 -11.84
CA GLU A 36 -2.12 -9.45 -12.28
C GLU A 36 -1.58 -10.42 -11.22
N VAL A 37 -0.55 -10.04 -10.46
CA VAL A 37 0.16 -10.97 -9.56
C VAL A 37 -0.59 -11.25 -8.25
N ALA A 38 -0.27 -12.38 -7.63
CA ALA A 38 -0.69 -12.68 -6.27
C ALA A 38 0.03 -11.77 -5.26
N ALA A 39 -0.59 -11.49 -4.11
CA ALA A 39 0.06 -10.70 -3.06
C ALA A 39 1.27 -11.42 -2.43
N SER A 40 1.24 -12.75 -2.46
CA SER A 40 2.30 -13.62 -1.96
C SER A 40 2.42 -14.90 -2.78
N SER A 41 3.62 -15.18 -3.27
CA SER A 41 3.93 -16.37 -4.06
C SER A 41 3.88 -17.69 -3.28
N THR A 42 4.04 -17.65 -1.95
CA THR A 42 4.05 -18.85 -1.10
C THR A 42 2.75 -19.11 -0.36
N GLY A 43 1.84 -18.12 -0.30
CA GLY A 43 0.61 -18.19 0.49
C GLY A 43 0.82 -18.47 1.99
N LYS A 44 2.06 -18.41 2.48
CA LYS A 44 2.41 -18.85 3.84
C LYS A 44 1.72 -18.01 4.90
N TYR A 45 1.59 -16.72 4.66
CA TYR A 45 1.05 -15.77 5.62
C TYR A 45 -0.27 -15.13 5.20
N HIS A 46 -0.63 -15.19 3.92
CA HIS A 46 -1.72 -14.39 3.34
C HIS A 46 -3.08 -15.14 3.27
N PRO A 47 -4.22 -14.43 3.37
CA PRO A 47 -5.57 -14.98 3.26
C PRO A 47 -5.92 -15.41 1.82
N GLU A 48 -6.93 -16.28 1.67
CA GLU A 48 -7.22 -16.97 0.40
C GLU A 48 -7.54 -15.98 -0.73
N TYR A 49 -8.24 -14.88 -0.42
CA TYR A 49 -8.61 -13.86 -1.41
C TYR A 49 -7.42 -13.16 -2.08
N THR A 50 -6.23 -13.21 -1.49
CA THR A 50 -5.00 -12.57 -2.02
C THR A 50 -4.11 -13.53 -2.82
N LEU A 51 -4.53 -14.78 -2.96
CA LEU A 51 -3.85 -15.79 -3.77
C LEU A 51 -4.33 -15.72 -5.22
N GLY A 52 -3.45 -16.08 -6.15
CA GLY A 52 -3.78 -16.11 -7.58
C GLY A 52 -3.87 -14.73 -8.23
N GLU A 53 -4.55 -14.67 -9.37
CA GLU A 53 -4.62 -13.47 -10.22
C GLU A 53 -5.29 -12.29 -9.52
N GLY A 54 -4.64 -11.12 -9.62
CA GLY A 54 -5.08 -9.87 -8.99
C GLY A 54 -5.06 -9.91 -7.46
N GLY A 55 -4.35 -10.87 -6.87
CA GLY A 55 -4.25 -11.02 -5.42
C GLY A 55 -3.60 -9.81 -4.74
N LEU A 56 -2.63 -9.16 -5.40
CA LEU A 56 -1.97 -7.97 -4.87
C LEU A 56 -2.94 -6.78 -4.79
N VAL A 57 -3.74 -6.53 -5.83
CA VAL A 57 -4.81 -5.53 -5.82
C VAL A 57 -5.78 -5.77 -4.66
N LYS A 58 -6.25 -7.00 -4.48
CA LYS A 58 -7.20 -7.32 -3.41
C LYS A 58 -6.60 -7.10 -2.02
N HIS A 59 -5.31 -7.41 -1.85
CA HIS A 59 -4.58 -7.10 -0.62
C HIS A 59 -4.53 -5.59 -0.35
N THR A 60 -4.17 -4.80 -1.36
CA THR A 60 -4.14 -3.34 -1.29
C THR A 60 -5.51 -2.75 -0.95
N GLN A 61 -6.58 -3.20 -1.63
CA GLN A 61 -7.95 -2.78 -1.35
C GLN A 61 -8.39 -3.14 0.08
N ALA A 62 -8.05 -4.35 0.55
CA ALA A 62 -8.34 -4.77 1.92
C ALA A 62 -7.63 -3.88 2.95
N ALA A 63 -6.36 -3.53 2.72
CA ALA A 63 -5.60 -2.66 3.61
C ALA A 63 -6.20 -1.25 3.68
N ALA A 64 -6.57 -0.66 2.54
CA ALA A 64 -7.25 0.63 2.48
C ALA A 64 -8.62 0.61 3.17
N LYS A 65 -9.40 -0.46 3.00
CA LYS A 65 -10.70 -0.64 3.67
C LYS A 65 -10.56 -0.75 5.20
N ILE A 66 -9.61 -1.56 5.67
CA ILE A 66 -9.30 -1.67 7.11
C ILE A 66 -8.93 -0.30 7.67
N ALA A 67 -8.07 0.44 6.99
CA ALA A 67 -7.67 1.79 7.41
C ALA A 67 -8.86 2.74 7.48
N ASN A 68 -9.73 2.74 6.46
CA ASN A 68 -10.94 3.55 6.47
C ASN A 68 -11.80 3.24 7.70
N ASP A 69 -12.11 1.97 7.97
CA ASP A 69 -12.95 1.60 9.11
C ASP A 69 -12.31 1.98 10.46
N LEU A 70 -11.00 1.74 10.63
CA LEU A 70 -10.28 2.06 11.85
C LEU A 70 -10.17 3.58 12.09
N LEU A 71 -9.96 4.39 11.04
CA LEU A 71 -9.82 5.85 11.18
C LEU A 71 -11.11 6.54 11.65
N HIS A 72 -12.27 5.87 11.59
CA HIS A 72 -13.53 6.38 12.16
C HIS A 72 -13.64 6.18 13.68
N LEU A 73 -12.77 5.36 14.29
CA LEU A 73 -12.80 5.14 15.75
C LEU A 73 -12.20 6.33 16.50
N GLU A 74 -12.81 6.69 17.64
CA GLU A 74 -12.38 7.83 18.45
C GLU A 74 -10.90 7.76 18.86
N MET A 75 -10.38 6.56 19.15
CA MET A 75 -8.98 6.38 19.53
C MET A 75 -7.98 6.78 18.44
N PHE A 76 -8.41 6.82 17.18
CA PHE A 76 -7.59 7.23 16.03
C PHE A 76 -7.88 8.66 15.57
N ARG A 77 -8.68 9.45 16.30
CA ARG A 77 -8.96 10.88 15.97
C ARG A 77 -7.68 11.72 15.81
N GLY A 78 -6.60 11.36 16.50
CA GLY A 78 -5.29 12.00 16.36
C GLY A 78 -4.64 11.86 14.98
N LEU A 79 -5.12 10.94 14.14
CA LEU A 79 -4.67 10.72 12.76
C LEU A 79 -5.59 11.40 11.72
N ALA A 80 -6.63 12.12 12.14
CA ALA A 80 -7.61 12.69 11.21
C ALA A 80 -6.97 13.59 10.14
N LYS A 81 -5.93 14.36 10.52
CA LYS A 81 -5.17 15.21 9.58
C LYS A 81 -4.34 14.43 8.56
N ASP A 82 -4.01 13.18 8.85
CA ASP A 82 -3.16 12.31 8.04
C ASP A 82 -4.00 11.26 7.28
N LYS A 83 -5.33 11.26 7.45
CA LYS A 83 -6.27 10.24 6.91
C LYS A 83 -6.08 10.03 5.41
N ASP A 84 -6.12 11.10 4.63
CA ASP A 84 -6.03 11.05 3.17
C ASP A 84 -4.67 10.52 2.70
N LEU A 85 -3.59 10.93 3.38
CA LEU A 85 -2.23 10.46 3.11
C LEU A 85 -2.05 8.99 3.49
N ILE A 86 -2.67 8.53 4.58
CA ILE A 86 -2.65 7.12 5.00
C ILE A 86 -3.35 6.24 3.96
N ILE A 87 -4.53 6.62 3.50
CA ILE A 87 -5.25 5.88 2.46
C ILE A 87 -4.44 5.88 1.15
N ALA A 88 -3.93 7.04 0.73
CA ALA A 88 -3.08 7.16 -0.45
C ALA A 88 -1.84 6.25 -0.38
N ALA A 89 -1.13 6.25 0.76
CA ALA A 89 0.02 5.39 0.99
C ALA A 89 -0.36 3.91 0.92
N LEU A 90 -1.47 3.50 1.51
CA LEU A 90 -1.93 2.11 1.45
C LEU A 90 -2.35 1.68 0.04
N ILE A 91 -2.89 2.57 -0.79
CA ILE A 91 -3.18 2.24 -2.20
C ILE A 91 -1.89 2.00 -3.00
N LEU A 92 -0.80 2.68 -2.64
CA LEU A 92 0.43 2.72 -3.44
C LEU A 92 1.61 1.91 -2.86
N HIS A 93 1.54 1.46 -1.60
CA HIS A 93 2.71 0.93 -0.86
C HIS A 93 3.42 -0.24 -1.55
N ASP A 94 2.63 -1.11 -2.18
CA ASP A 94 3.06 -2.34 -2.84
C ASP A 94 3.11 -2.18 -4.37
N GLY A 95 2.92 -0.96 -4.88
CA GLY A 95 2.79 -0.66 -6.31
C GLY A 95 3.93 -1.17 -7.18
N TRP A 96 5.15 -1.21 -6.61
CA TRP A 96 6.37 -1.70 -7.26
C TRP A 96 6.99 -2.89 -6.54
N LYS A 97 6.16 -3.78 -5.97
CA LYS A 97 6.59 -4.93 -5.17
C LYS A 97 7.64 -5.83 -5.84
N HIS A 98 7.58 -5.95 -7.17
CA HIS A 98 8.52 -6.75 -7.97
C HIS A 98 9.61 -5.90 -8.65
N GLY A 99 9.70 -4.61 -8.32
CA GLY A 99 10.61 -3.64 -8.93
C GLY A 99 9.96 -2.75 -10.00
N ALA A 100 10.71 -1.76 -10.51
CA ALA A 100 10.25 -0.90 -11.60
C ALA A 100 9.96 -1.71 -12.88
N GLU A 101 10.83 -2.66 -13.18
CA GLU A 101 10.61 -3.71 -14.18
C GLU A 101 10.23 -5.01 -13.46
N TYR A 102 9.35 -5.80 -14.06
CA TYR A 102 8.89 -7.05 -13.45
C TYR A 102 10.05 -8.02 -13.22
N GLN A 103 10.16 -8.50 -11.98
CA GLN A 103 11.01 -9.62 -11.61
C GLN A 103 10.15 -10.78 -11.11
N GLN A 104 10.63 -12.02 -11.24
CA GLN A 104 9.90 -13.21 -10.79
C GLN A 104 9.58 -13.17 -9.28
N TYR A 105 10.46 -12.58 -8.48
CA TYR A 105 10.32 -12.50 -7.02
C TYR A 105 10.13 -11.06 -6.58
N ALA A 106 9.34 -10.88 -5.51
CA ALA A 106 9.24 -9.61 -4.82
C ALA A 106 10.62 -9.16 -4.32
N ARG A 107 10.81 -7.85 -4.20
CA ARG A 107 12.04 -7.26 -3.70
C ARG A 107 11.94 -6.94 -2.22
N ALA A 108 12.97 -7.25 -1.44
CA ALA A 108 12.99 -6.93 -0.01
C ALA A 108 12.96 -5.41 0.24
N ASP A 109 13.52 -4.62 -0.67
CA ASP A 109 13.57 -3.16 -0.64
C ASP A 109 12.43 -2.47 -1.40
N HIS A 110 11.38 -3.19 -1.80
CA HIS A 110 10.24 -2.62 -2.53
C HIS A 110 9.59 -1.38 -1.86
N PRO A 111 9.56 -1.20 -0.52
CA PRO A 111 9.02 0.02 0.07
C PRO A 111 9.80 1.27 -0.35
N LEU A 112 11.12 1.16 -0.50
CA LEU A 112 11.95 2.28 -0.97
C LEU A 112 11.70 2.55 -2.45
N ILE A 113 11.60 1.49 -3.26
CA ILE A 113 11.31 1.61 -4.70
C ILE A 113 9.96 2.28 -4.93
N ALA A 114 8.91 1.84 -4.22
CA ALA A 114 7.59 2.43 -4.32
C ALA A 114 7.59 3.90 -3.88
N ALA A 115 8.24 4.21 -2.76
CA ALA A 115 8.38 5.58 -2.28
C ALA A 115 9.12 6.50 -3.27
N GLU A 116 10.23 6.03 -3.85
CA GLU A 116 10.96 6.77 -4.89
C GLU A 116 10.08 7.03 -6.11
N LYS A 117 9.34 6.02 -6.58
CA LYS A 117 8.43 6.15 -7.72
C LYS A 117 7.31 7.12 -7.46
N VAL A 118 6.74 7.13 -6.26
CA VAL A 118 5.73 8.12 -5.86
C VAL A 118 6.30 9.53 -5.91
N VAL A 119 7.49 9.78 -5.35
CA VAL A 119 8.13 11.11 -5.41
C VAL A 119 8.46 11.53 -6.85
N GLU A 120 8.94 10.59 -7.67
CA GLU A 120 9.28 10.83 -9.08
C GLU A 120 8.05 11.23 -9.89
N LEU A 121 6.95 10.48 -9.76
CA LEU A 121 5.80 10.53 -10.66
C LEU A 121 4.68 11.47 -10.18
N CYS A 122 4.60 11.78 -8.89
CA CYS A 122 3.61 12.72 -8.34
C CYS A 122 3.91 14.14 -8.85
N GLU A 123 2.92 14.86 -9.36
CA GLU A 123 3.12 16.21 -9.88
C GLU A 123 3.36 17.19 -8.73
N ASN A 124 2.51 17.12 -7.71
CA ASN A 124 2.73 17.81 -6.44
C ASN A 124 3.79 17.08 -5.60
N LYS A 125 5.03 17.61 -5.60
CA LYS A 125 6.16 17.02 -4.88
C LYS A 125 6.01 17.00 -3.37
N GLU A 126 5.22 17.91 -2.78
CA GLU A 126 4.97 17.90 -1.34
C GLU A 126 4.06 16.74 -0.95
N ILE A 127 2.94 16.55 -1.67
CA ILE A 127 2.03 15.41 -1.48
C ILE A 127 2.79 14.10 -1.71
N GLY A 128 3.55 14.00 -2.81
CA GLY A 128 4.35 12.83 -3.12
C GLY A 128 5.35 12.48 -2.02
N ALA A 129 6.05 13.47 -1.47
CA ALA A 129 6.98 13.26 -0.35
C ALA A 129 6.26 12.78 0.92
N GLN A 130 5.11 13.35 1.25
CA GLN A 130 4.32 12.94 2.43
C GLN A 130 3.82 11.49 2.31
N ILE A 131 3.30 11.09 1.15
CA ILE A 131 2.88 9.71 0.88
C ILE A 131 4.09 8.76 0.96
N ALA A 132 5.21 9.14 0.34
CA ALA A 132 6.42 8.33 0.32
C ALA A 132 6.97 8.05 1.73
N GLU A 133 6.95 9.02 2.64
CA GLU A 133 7.39 8.82 4.03
C GLU A 133 6.55 7.80 4.81
N LEU A 134 5.28 7.62 4.44
CA LEU A 134 4.42 6.57 5.00
C LEU A 134 4.74 5.21 4.38
N ILE A 135 4.99 5.16 3.06
CA ILE A 135 5.29 3.92 2.32
C ILE A 135 6.62 3.31 2.78
N LYS A 136 7.69 4.10 2.95
CA LYS A 136 9.05 3.58 3.22
C LYS A 136 9.13 2.62 4.41
N SER A 137 8.27 2.79 5.41
CA SER A 137 8.28 2.04 6.67
C SER A 137 7.10 1.07 6.83
N HIS A 138 6.26 0.87 5.79
CA HIS A 138 5.04 0.07 5.91
C HIS A 138 5.31 -1.40 6.29
N MET A 139 6.49 -1.94 5.94
CA MET A 139 6.92 -3.29 6.33
C MET A 139 7.23 -3.43 7.83
N GLY A 140 7.30 -2.32 8.57
CA GLY A 140 7.46 -2.32 10.02
C GLY A 140 8.67 -3.12 10.50
N GLN A 141 8.40 -4.16 11.31
CA GLN A 141 9.45 -5.03 11.84
C GLN A 141 10.12 -5.93 10.79
N TRP A 142 9.56 -6.06 9.59
CA TRP A 142 10.15 -6.83 8.48
C TRP A 142 11.08 -5.94 7.65
N ASN A 143 12.11 -5.38 8.30
CA ASN A 143 12.98 -4.36 7.73
C ASN A 143 14.36 -4.86 7.25
N THR A 144 14.53 -6.18 7.14
CA THR A 144 15.80 -6.81 6.76
C THR A 144 15.77 -7.48 5.40
N ASP A 145 16.92 -7.56 4.73
CA ASP A 145 17.08 -8.33 3.51
C ASP A 145 16.90 -9.83 3.80
N TRP A 146 16.17 -10.54 2.94
CA TRP A 146 15.82 -11.94 3.19
C TRP A 146 17.00 -12.91 3.06
N LYS A 147 18.12 -12.49 2.45
CA LYS A 147 19.32 -13.31 2.27
C LYS A 147 20.43 -12.94 3.25
N THR A 148 20.72 -11.64 3.42
CA THR A 148 21.82 -11.16 4.27
C THR A 148 21.39 -10.89 5.71
N ASN A 149 20.09 -10.70 5.95
CA ASN A 149 19.52 -10.27 7.23
C ASN A 149 20.03 -8.89 7.69
N GLU A 150 20.59 -8.09 6.78
CA GLU A 150 20.97 -6.70 7.04
C GLU A 150 19.73 -5.81 7.08
N GLU A 151 19.71 -4.81 7.98
CA GLU A 151 18.65 -3.81 8.00
C GLU A 151 18.74 -2.91 6.75
N ILE A 152 17.70 -2.93 5.93
CA ILE A 152 17.62 -2.22 4.65
C ILE A 152 16.46 -1.23 4.57
N LEU A 153 15.53 -1.28 5.53
CA LEU A 153 14.34 -0.43 5.58
C LEU A 153 14.24 0.33 6.91
N PRO A 154 13.67 1.55 6.90
CA PRO A 154 13.33 2.24 8.13
C PRO A 154 12.16 1.55 8.84
N LYS A 155 12.12 1.66 10.17
CA LYS A 155 10.96 1.28 10.98
C LYS A 155 10.03 2.49 11.16
N PRO A 156 8.74 2.30 11.45
CA PRO A 156 7.83 3.39 11.78
C PRO A 156 8.34 4.22 12.97
N GLU A 157 8.40 5.53 12.78
CA GLU A 157 8.86 6.51 13.77
C GLU A 157 7.71 7.33 14.35
N ASN A 158 6.55 7.35 13.66
CA ASN A 158 5.37 8.08 14.10
C ASN A 158 4.08 7.24 14.02
N LYS A 159 2.99 7.80 14.54
CA LYS A 159 1.69 7.10 14.64
C LYS A 159 1.09 6.80 13.28
N ALA A 160 1.22 7.69 12.29
CA ALA A 160 0.67 7.48 10.95
C ALA A 160 1.40 6.34 10.23
N GLN A 161 2.74 6.31 10.29
CA GLN A 161 3.55 5.20 9.77
C GLN A 161 3.20 3.87 10.46
N SER A 162 3.06 3.89 11.80
CA SER A 162 2.68 2.71 12.57
C SER A 162 1.27 2.22 12.19
N PHE A 163 0.38 3.14 11.85
CA PHE A 163 -0.99 2.83 11.44
C PHE A 163 -1.05 2.22 10.02
N VAL A 164 -0.25 2.73 9.07
CA VAL A 164 -0.10 2.11 7.75
C VAL A 164 0.41 0.67 7.88
N HIS A 165 1.47 0.46 8.68
CA HIS A 165 1.98 -0.88 8.98
C HIS A 165 0.91 -1.80 9.61
N LEU A 166 0.13 -1.29 10.56
CA LEU A 166 -0.95 -2.05 11.19
C LEU A 166 -1.99 -2.51 10.17
N CYS A 167 -2.42 -1.63 9.26
CA CYS A 167 -3.46 -1.95 8.28
C CYS A 167 -2.98 -2.98 7.25
N ASP A 168 -1.76 -2.82 6.74
CA ASP A 168 -1.11 -3.81 5.87
C ASP A 168 -0.96 -5.18 6.58
N TYR A 169 -0.47 -5.16 7.83
CA TYR A 169 -0.34 -6.37 8.63
C TYR A 169 -1.67 -7.09 8.82
N LEU A 170 -2.76 -6.36 9.10
CA LEU A 170 -4.10 -6.93 9.26
C LEU A 170 -4.62 -7.49 7.93
N ALA A 171 -4.45 -6.79 6.81
CA ALA A 171 -4.86 -7.26 5.49
C ALA A 171 -4.17 -8.57 5.09
N SER A 172 -2.95 -8.80 5.56
CA SER A 172 -2.23 -10.04 5.32
C SER A 172 -2.57 -11.18 6.29
N ARG A 173 -3.55 -11.07 7.21
CA ARG A 173 -3.87 -12.17 8.15
C ARG A 173 -4.85 -13.18 7.56
N LYS A 174 -4.50 -14.47 7.61
CA LYS A 174 -5.33 -15.59 7.12
C LYS A 174 -6.75 -15.70 7.69
N TYR A 175 -6.98 -15.24 8.92
CA TYR A 175 -8.30 -15.33 9.55
C TYR A 175 -9.19 -14.12 9.21
N LEU A 176 -8.62 -13.06 8.62
CA LEU A 176 -9.33 -11.86 8.21
C LEU A 176 -9.66 -11.98 6.73
N GLU A 177 -10.86 -12.49 6.45
CA GLU A 177 -11.37 -12.66 5.09
C GLU A 177 -12.12 -11.40 4.64
N VAL A 178 -11.74 -10.84 3.49
CA VAL A 178 -12.42 -9.72 2.85
C VAL A 178 -13.17 -10.24 1.64
N LYS A 179 -14.48 -9.97 1.59
CA LYS A 179 -15.31 -10.33 0.44
C LYS A 179 -15.23 -9.23 -0.61
N PHE A 180 -14.85 -9.62 -1.83
CA PHE A 180 -14.90 -8.78 -3.02
C PHE A 180 -16.16 -9.15 -3.79
N GLU A 181 -16.94 -8.13 -4.18
CA GLU A 181 -18.06 -8.33 -5.10
C GLU A 181 -17.46 -8.65 -6.48
N VAL A 182 -17.96 -9.73 -7.10
CA VAL A 182 -17.60 -10.16 -8.46
C VAL A 182 -18.53 -9.49 -9.45
#